data_AF-A0A818J258-F1
#
_entry.id   AF-A0A818J258-F1
#
_cell.length_a   1.000
_cell.length_b   1.000
_cell.length_c   1.000
_cell.angle_alpha   90.00
_cell.angle_beta   90.00
_cell.angle_gamma   90.00
#
_symmetry.space_group_name_H-M   'P 1'
#
loop_
_entity.id
_entity.type
_entity.pdbx_description
1 polymer ?
#
loop_
_entity_poly.entity_id
_entity_poly.type
_entity_poly.pdbx_seq_one_letter_code
_entity_poly.pdbx_strand_id
1 'polypeptide(L)'
;MNQDNEYDDVGVNDDAGNDDDDDDVTMEHSKLRERGETVYEAPGGNHLLNTYCHDFIADAEKGKFGYIIGLNQIISECINILLRQTKNSVLLIGAPGVGKKAIVKSLAHRIVHQNVHHDVSKHLFALNMEALTGKA
;
A
#
# COMPACT_ATOMS: atom_id res chain seq x y z
N MET A 1 19.77 -44.05 44.67
CA MET A 1 19.03 -44.98 43.77
C MET A 1 17.86 -44.17 43.23
N ASN A 2 17.74 -43.68 42.00
CA ASN A 2 18.47 -43.66 40.73
C ASN A 2 18.06 -42.29 40.08
N GLN A 3 18.88 -41.55 39.31
CA GLN A 3 19.22 -41.81 37.89
C GLN A 3 17.90 -42.09 37.10
N ASP A 4 17.38 -41.22 36.23
CA ASP A 4 18.04 -40.57 35.09
C ASP A 4 17.31 -39.29 34.61
N ASN A 5 18.12 -38.29 34.23
CA ASN A 5 17.77 -37.25 33.27
C ASN A 5 17.78 -37.87 31.86
N GLU A 6 16.82 -37.49 31.02
CA GLU A 6 17.05 -37.39 29.59
C GLU A 6 16.66 -35.95 29.18
N TYR A 7 17.70 -35.18 28.87
CA TYR A 7 17.62 -33.86 28.26
C TYR A 7 17.42 -34.07 26.75
N ASP A 8 16.49 -33.31 26.17
CA ASP A 8 16.75 -32.72 24.86
C ASP A 8 16.59 -31.21 24.96
N ASP A 9 17.72 -30.57 24.71
CA ASP A 9 18.06 -29.16 24.75
C ASP A 9 18.04 -28.61 23.32
N VAL A 10 17.22 -27.59 23.07
CA VAL A 10 17.68 -26.35 22.40
C VAL A 10 16.64 -25.26 22.62
N GLY A 11 17.02 -24.29 23.46
CA GLY A 11 16.25 -23.07 23.67
C GLY A 11 16.15 -22.20 22.42
N VAL A 12 15.01 -21.53 22.29
CA VAL A 12 14.94 -20.23 21.64
C VAL A 12 14.46 -19.26 22.70
N ASN A 13 15.27 -18.26 22.97
CA ASN A 13 14.98 -17.18 23.90
C ASN A 13 13.80 -16.38 23.37
N ASP A 14 12.64 -16.47 24.03
CA ASP A 14 11.59 -15.44 23.91
C ASP A 14 11.96 -14.28 24.86
N ASP A 15 13.09 -13.65 24.57
CA ASP A 15 13.45 -12.34 25.10
C ASP A 15 13.18 -11.33 23.99
N ALA A 16 11.90 -10.98 23.84
CA ALA A 16 11.50 -9.73 23.24
C ALA A 16 10.88 -8.91 24.37
N GLY A 17 11.77 -8.22 25.10
CA GLY A 17 11.39 -7.02 25.81
C GLY A 17 10.53 -6.17 24.89
N ASN A 18 9.35 -5.82 25.39
CA ASN A 18 8.52 -4.81 24.77
C ASN A 18 9.28 -3.49 24.95
N ASP A 19 10.02 -3.08 23.93
CA ASP A 19 10.60 -1.74 23.83
C ASP A 19 9.42 -0.76 23.65
N ASP A 20 8.71 -0.50 24.74
CA ASP A 20 7.77 0.60 24.93
C ASP A 20 8.56 1.93 24.96
N ASP A 21 9.26 2.26 23.87
CA ASP A 21 9.94 3.54 23.65
C ASP A 21 9.02 4.56 22.93
N ASP A 22 7.72 4.58 23.28
CA ASP A 22 6.74 5.54 22.75
C ASP A 22 6.51 6.76 23.67
N ASP A 23 7.35 6.97 24.70
CA ASP A 23 7.09 7.97 25.75
C ASP A 23 8.00 9.22 25.77
N ASP A 24 8.89 9.45 24.79
CA ASP A 24 9.78 10.65 24.82
C ASP A 24 9.35 11.82 23.91
N VAL A 25 8.37 11.63 23.00
CA VAL A 25 7.99 12.69 22.02
C VAL A 25 6.97 13.69 22.57
N THR A 26 6.36 13.41 23.72
CA THR A 26 5.26 14.24 24.25
C THR A 26 5.72 15.47 25.04
N MET A 27 6.95 15.50 25.56
CA MET A 27 7.41 16.61 26.41
C MET A 27 7.94 17.84 25.64
N GLU A 28 8.51 17.67 24.44
CA GLU A 28 9.04 18.77 23.61
C GLU A 28 7.92 19.64 22.97
N HIS A 29 6.73 19.08 22.72
CA HIS A 29 5.61 19.78 22.07
C HIS A 29 4.99 20.91 22.90
N SER A 30 5.21 20.92 24.22
CA SER A 30 4.62 21.92 25.12
C SER A 30 5.26 23.31 24.99
N LYS A 31 6.55 23.39 24.62
CA LYS A 31 7.31 24.66 24.56
C LYS A 31 7.21 25.40 23.23
N LEU A 32 6.80 24.72 22.15
CA LEU A 32 6.75 25.28 20.80
C LEU A 32 5.40 25.96 20.46
N ARG A 33 4.33 25.64 21.20
CA ARG A 33 2.99 26.26 21.02
C ARG A 33 2.90 27.72 21.46
N GLU A 34 3.84 28.20 22.29
CA GLU A 34 3.81 29.59 22.77
C GLU A 34 4.31 30.62 21.73
N ARG A 35 4.98 30.18 20.65
CA ARG A 35 5.62 31.08 19.67
C ARG A 35 4.84 31.26 18.36
N GLY A 36 3.56 30.90 18.31
CA GLY A 36 2.66 31.26 17.21
C GLY A 36 3.09 30.84 15.79
N GLU A 37 4.01 29.88 15.67
CA GLU A 37 4.40 29.31 14.38
C GLU A 37 3.45 28.15 14.08
N THR A 38 2.73 28.22 12.96
CA THR A 38 1.96 27.08 12.46
C THR A 38 2.94 26.00 12.02
N VAL A 39 3.20 25.05 12.91
CA VAL A 39 3.94 23.83 12.56
C VAL A 39 3.05 23.02 11.62
N TYR A 40 3.37 23.02 10.33
CA TYR A 40 2.92 21.94 9.47
C TYR A 40 3.74 20.72 9.88
N GLU A 41 3.24 19.97 10.87
CA GLU A 41 3.66 18.58 11.02
C GLU A 41 3.26 17.89 9.72
N ALA A 42 4.23 17.71 8.82
CA ALA A 42 4.07 16.73 7.75
C ALA A 42 3.99 15.39 8.48
N PRO A 43 2.80 14.74 8.53
CA PRO A 43 2.71 13.46 9.20
C PRO A 43 3.66 12.51 8.45
N GLY A 44 4.34 11.64 9.19
CA GLY A 44 5.26 10.65 8.63
C GLY A 44 4.72 9.95 7.39
N GLY A 45 5.65 9.57 6.50
CA GLY A 45 5.40 9.16 5.12
C GLY A 45 4.17 8.25 4.93
N ASN A 46 3.34 8.64 3.95
CA ASN A 46 2.10 7.99 3.47
C ASN A 46 0.77 8.40 4.11
N HIS A 47 0.73 9.29 5.12
CA HIS A 47 -0.55 9.72 5.69
C HIS A 47 -1.51 10.31 4.64
N LEU A 48 -0.99 11.12 3.71
CA LEU A 48 -1.77 11.70 2.61
C LEU A 48 -2.35 10.64 1.67
N LEU A 49 -1.57 9.61 1.33
CA LEU A 49 -2.02 8.52 0.45
C LEU A 49 -3.10 7.68 1.14
N ASN A 50 -2.93 7.39 2.44
CA ASN A 50 -3.92 6.63 3.19
C ASN A 50 -5.25 7.39 3.37
N THR A 51 -5.19 8.72 3.49
CA THR A 51 -6.37 9.57 3.68
C THR A 51 -7.13 9.81 2.38
N TYR A 52 -6.43 10.05 1.27
CA TYR A 52 -7.06 10.48 0.00
C TYR A 52 -7.10 9.43 -1.10
N CYS A 53 -6.34 8.34 -0.95
CA CYS A 53 -6.25 7.30 -1.96
C CYS A 53 -6.73 5.94 -1.42
N HIS A 54 -7.05 5.06 -2.36
CA HIS A 54 -7.42 3.68 -2.10
C HIS A 54 -6.43 2.74 -2.77
N ASP A 55 -5.84 1.81 -2.00
CA ASP A 55 -4.85 0.86 -2.50
C ASP A 55 -5.51 -0.38 -3.11
N PHE A 56 -5.35 -0.55 -4.43
CA PHE A 56 -5.85 -1.72 -5.15
C PHE A 56 -4.96 -2.96 -5.01
N ILE A 57 -3.68 -2.81 -4.71
CA ILE A 57 -2.77 -3.95 -4.50
C ILE A 57 -3.14 -4.64 -3.19
N ALA A 58 -3.23 -3.88 -2.11
CA ALA A 58 -3.63 -4.41 -0.79
C ALA A 58 -4.99 -5.11 -0.84
N ASP A 59 -5.93 -4.58 -1.62
CA ASP A 59 -7.24 -5.21 -1.79
C ASP A 59 -7.21 -6.47 -2.66
N ALA A 60 -6.34 -6.52 -3.68
CA ALA A 60 -6.15 -7.71 -4.50
C ALA A 60 -5.46 -8.84 -3.71
N GLU A 61 -4.46 -8.52 -2.87
CA GLU A 61 -3.81 -9.45 -1.94
C GLU A 61 -4.82 -10.04 -0.94
N LYS A 62 -5.72 -9.20 -0.43
CA LYS A 62 -6.82 -9.62 0.46
C LYS A 62 -7.95 -10.35 -0.26
N GLY A 63 -7.89 -10.48 -1.59
CA GLY A 63 -8.92 -11.15 -2.39
C GLY A 63 -10.28 -10.42 -2.41
N LYS A 64 -10.34 -9.11 -2.14
CA LYS A 64 -11.60 -8.35 -2.09
C LYS A 64 -12.33 -8.26 -3.43
N PHE A 65 -11.62 -8.46 -4.54
CA PHE A 65 -12.22 -8.55 -5.87
C PHE A 65 -11.60 -9.71 -6.63
N GLY A 66 -12.43 -10.44 -7.37
CA GLY A 66 -12.01 -11.62 -8.15
C GLY A 66 -11.22 -11.28 -9.41
N TYR A 67 -10.57 -12.30 -9.96
CA TYR A 67 -9.89 -12.23 -11.25
C TYR A 67 -10.90 -12.14 -12.41
N ILE A 68 -10.61 -11.29 -13.39
CA ILE A 68 -11.49 -11.04 -14.54
C ILE A 68 -10.84 -11.59 -15.81
N ILE A 69 -11.55 -12.51 -16.45
CA ILE A 69 -11.10 -13.21 -17.66
C ILE A 69 -11.29 -12.32 -18.89
N GLY A 70 -10.40 -12.45 -19.89
CA GLY A 70 -10.54 -11.78 -21.19
C GLY A 70 -9.89 -10.40 -21.31
N LEU A 71 -9.31 -9.86 -20.23
CA LEU A 71 -8.66 -8.54 -20.23
C LEU A 71 -7.14 -8.60 -20.48
N ASN A 72 -6.58 -9.78 -20.75
CA ASN A 72 -5.13 -9.98 -20.84
C ASN A 72 -4.44 -9.11 -21.90
N GLN A 73 -5.06 -8.93 -23.07
CA GLN A 73 -4.50 -8.11 -24.15
C GLN A 73 -4.44 -6.63 -23.75
N ILE A 74 -5.55 -6.09 -23.24
CA ILE A 74 -5.66 -4.69 -22.81
C ILE A 74 -4.68 -4.40 -21.66
N ILE A 75 -4.58 -5.29 -20.67
CA ILE A 75 -3.66 -5.13 -19.55
C ILE A 75 -2.21 -5.12 -20.03
N SER A 76 -1.86 -6.01 -20.96
CA SER A 76 -0.50 -6.07 -21.52
C SER A 76 -0.16 -4.79 -22.28
N GLU A 77 -1.13 -4.21 -23.01
CA GLU A 77 -0.97 -2.92 -23.68
C GLU A 77 -0.80 -1.76 -22.68
N CYS A 78 -1.60 -1.74 -21.60
CA CYS A 78 -1.45 -0.75 -20.53
C CYS A 78 -0.04 -0.81 -19.91
N ILE A 79 0.43 -2.01 -19.56
CA ILE A 79 1.79 -2.21 -19.00
C ILE A 79 2.85 -1.72 -19.98
N ASN A 80 2.73 -2.07 -21.26
CA ASN A 80 3.68 -1.64 -22.29
C ASN A 80 3.71 -0.12 -22.45
N ILE A 81 2.58 0.57 -22.33
CA ILE A 81 2.54 2.04 -22.35
C ILE A 81 3.19 2.62 -21.09
N LEU A 82 2.88 2.08 -19.90
CA LEU A 82 3.44 2.53 -18.63
C LEU A 82 4.96 2.38 -18.55
N LEU A 83 5.51 1.36 -19.23
CA LEU A 83 6.96 1.08 -19.30
C LEU A 83 7.74 1.99 -20.27
N ARG A 84 7.07 2.87 -21.03
CA ARG A 84 7.76 3.77 -21.96
C ARG A 84 8.50 4.87 -21.20
N GLN A 85 9.60 5.35 -21.78
CA GLN A 85 10.36 6.49 -21.25
C GLN A 85 9.62 7.82 -21.37
N THR A 86 8.75 7.98 -22.37
CA THR A 86 7.98 9.20 -22.61
C THR A 86 6.52 8.88 -22.93
N LYS A 87 5.61 9.79 -22.54
CA LYS A 87 4.16 9.64 -22.75
C LYS A 87 3.62 8.32 -22.21
N ASN A 88 3.98 7.99 -20.97
CA ASN A 88 3.62 6.74 -20.31
C ASN A 88 2.23 6.76 -19.64
N SER A 89 1.46 7.84 -19.79
CA SER A 89 0.10 7.94 -19.24
C SER A 89 -0.91 7.13 -20.06
N VAL A 90 -1.63 6.24 -19.39
CA VAL A 90 -2.74 5.48 -19.99
C VAL A 90 -4.07 6.20 -19.74
N LEU A 91 -4.87 6.36 -20.79
CA LEU A 91 -6.23 6.89 -20.71
C LEU A 91 -7.24 5.86 -21.23
N LEU A 92 -8.13 5.39 -20.37
CA LEU A 92 -9.17 4.42 -20.71
C LEU A 92 -10.45 5.11 -21.21
N ILE A 93 -10.73 5.00 -22.51
CA ILE A 93 -11.87 5.63 -23.18
C ILE A 93 -12.99 4.59 -23.40
N GLY A 94 -14.26 5.02 -23.34
CA GLY A 94 -15.43 4.15 -23.48
C GLY A 94 -16.68 4.68 -22.78
N ALA A 95 -17.84 4.06 -23.06
CA ALA A 95 -19.13 4.39 -22.45
C ALA A 95 -19.14 4.11 -20.92
N PRO A 96 -20.05 4.73 -20.14
CA PRO A 96 -20.22 4.36 -18.73
C PRO A 96 -20.62 2.88 -18.59
N GLY A 97 -20.17 2.23 -17.53
CA GLY A 97 -20.53 0.83 -17.23
C GLY A 97 -19.73 -0.26 -17.96
N VAL A 98 -18.92 0.08 -18.98
CA VAL A 98 -18.14 -0.91 -19.77
C VAL A 98 -17.00 -1.60 -19.02
N GLY A 99 -16.86 -1.36 -17.71
CA GLY A 99 -15.82 -2.02 -16.91
C GLY A 99 -14.43 -1.38 -16.98
N LYS A 100 -14.30 -0.06 -17.21
CA LYS A 100 -12.99 0.62 -17.15
C LYS A 100 -12.26 0.37 -15.82
N LYS A 101 -13.01 0.34 -14.71
CA LYS A 101 -12.50 0.02 -13.37
C LYS A 101 -12.04 -1.45 -13.27
N ALA A 102 -12.66 -2.37 -14.01
CA ALA A 102 -12.25 -3.77 -14.05
C ALA A 102 -10.83 -3.94 -14.62
N ILE A 103 -10.45 -3.13 -15.61
CA ILE A 103 -9.08 -3.15 -16.17
C ILE A 103 -8.04 -2.84 -15.07
N VAL A 104 -8.29 -1.82 -14.25
CA VAL A 104 -7.40 -1.43 -13.14
C VAL A 104 -7.33 -2.53 -12.08
N LYS A 105 -8.46 -3.14 -11.72
CA LYS A 105 -8.49 -4.29 -10.77
C LYS A 105 -7.71 -5.49 -11.29
N SER A 106 -7.86 -5.82 -12.57
CA SER A 106 -7.10 -6.91 -13.18
C SER A 106 -5.61 -6.60 -13.31
N LEU A 107 -5.25 -5.33 -13.50
CA LEU A 107 -3.86 -4.90 -13.44
C LEU A 107 -3.27 -5.11 -12.04
N ALA A 108 -4.00 -4.75 -10.96
CA ALA A 108 -3.58 -5.03 -9.58
C ALA A 108 -3.34 -6.54 -9.36
N HIS A 109 -4.26 -7.39 -9.78
CA HIS A 109 -4.07 -8.84 -9.74
C HIS A 109 -2.78 -9.29 -10.44
N ARG A 110 -2.51 -8.75 -11.62
CA ARG A 110 -1.31 -9.11 -12.38
C ARG A 110 -0.02 -8.68 -11.70
N ILE A 111 -0.04 -7.53 -11.01
CA ILE A 111 1.09 -7.03 -10.20
C ILE A 111 1.32 -7.95 -8.99
N VAL A 112 0.25 -8.30 -8.25
CA VAL A 112 0.33 -9.20 -7.06
C VAL A 112 0.91 -10.57 -7.43
N HIS A 113 0.49 -11.14 -8.56
CA HIS A 113 0.99 -12.44 -9.04
C HIS A 113 2.38 -12.35 -9.72
N GLN A 114 3.08 -11.22 -9.61
CA GLN A 114 4.40 -10.97 -10.21
C GLN A 114 4.47 -11.25 -11.73
N ASN A 115 3.34 -11.12 -12.43
CA ASN A 115 3.22 -11.35 -13.87
C ASN A 115 3.50 -10.07 -14.69
N VAL A 116 4.37 -9.20 -14.15
CA VAL A 116 4.79 -7.90 -14.71
C VAL A 116 6.31 -7.78 -14.65
N HIS A 117 6.90 -6.95 -15.52
CA HIS A 117 8.34 -6.68 -15.51
C HIS A 117 8.78 -6.12 -14.15
N HIS A 118 9.99 -6.46 -13.69
CA HIS A 118 10.53 -6.11 -12.36
C HIS A 118 10.51 -4.60 -12.06
N ASP A 119 10.44 -3.75 -13.09
CA ASP A 119 10.41 -2.29 -12.95
C ASP A 119 9.04 -1.70 -12.58
N VAL A 120 7.94 -2.46 -12.74
CA VAL A 120 6.55 -1.95 -12.59
C VAL A 120 5.93 -2.24 -11.21
N SER A 121 6.57 -3.09 -10.41
CA SER A 121 6.05 -3.57 -9.13
C SER A 121 6.34 -2.59 -8.00
N LYS A 122 5.44 -1.60 -7.80
CA LYS A 122 5.48 -0.74 -6.61
C LYS A 122 4.10 -0.62 -5.98
N HIS A 123 3.21 0.23 -6.49
CA HIS A 123 1.89 0.46 -5.87
C HIS A 123 0.85 0.90 -6.91
N LEU A 124 -0.42 0.55 -6.66
CA LEU A 124 -1.55 0.98 -7.50
C LEU A 124 -2.63 1.65 -6.63
N PHE A 125 -2.68 2.97 -6.68
CA PHE A 125 -3.61 3.78 -5.92
C PHE A 125 -4.72 4.37 -6.80
N ALA A 126 -5.95 4.37 -6.30
CA ALA A 126 -7.05 5.19 -6.80
C ALA A 126 -7.14 6.48 -5.99
N LEU A 127 -7.11 7.64 -6.66
CA LEU A 127 -7.40 8.91 -6.01
C LEU A 127 -8.91 9.06 -5.78
N ASN A 128 -9.30 9.36 -4.54
CA ASN A 128 -10.67 9.78 -4.23
C ASN A 128 -10.79 11.30 -4.31
N MET A 129 -11.45 11.78 -5.37
CA MET A 129 -11.66 13.21 -5.61
C MET A 129 -12.64 13.84 -4.61
N GLU A 130 -13.57 13.08 -4.04
CA GLU A 130 -14.52 13.58 -3.03
C GLU A 130 -13.76 13.96 -1.76
N ALA A 131 -12.92 13.05 -1.26
CA ALA A 131 -12.05 13.28 -0.12
C ALA A 131 -11.10 14.46 -0.36
N LEU A 132 -10.54 14.58 -1.57
CA LEU A 132 -9.59 15.65 -1.90
C LEU A 132 -10.22 17.04 -1.98
N THR A 133 -11.47 17.15 -2.46
CA THR A 133 -12.14 18.45 -2.67
C THR A 133 -12.89 18.97 -1.45
N GLY A 134 -12.90 18.23 -0.34
CA GLY A 134 -13.49 18.65 0.93
C GLY A 134 -15.01 18.80 0.91
N LYS A 135 -15.69 18.25 -0.10
CA LYS A 135 -17.16 18.18 -0.15
C LYS A 135 -17.61 16.87 0.49
N ALA A 136 -17.82 16.91 1.81
CA ALA A 136 -18.63 15.96 2.55
C ALA A 136 -19.87 16.68 3.08
#